data_AF-A0A1Y5U144-F1
#
_entry.id   AF-A0A1Y5U144-F1
#
_cell.length_a   1.000
_cell.length_b   1.000
_cell.length_c   1.000
_cell.angle_alpha   90.00
_cell.angle_beta   90.00
_cell.angle_gamma   90.00
#
_symmetry.space_group_name_H-M   'P 1'
#
loop_
_entity.id
_entity.type
_entity.pdbx_description
1 polymer ?
#
loop_
_entity_poly.entity_id
_entity_poly.type
_entity_poly.pdbx_seq_one_letter_code
_entity_poly.pdbx_strand_id
1 'polypeptide(L)' 'MRSTRHMTELDRLRAALVTVAKLVERNPTFAPIFLRLEEEIEAEEALASGDVLARARAVAAQSATR' A
#
# COMPACT_ATOMS: atom_id res chain seq x y z
N MET A 1 -20.55 -18.51 16.80
CA MET A 1 -19.80 -18.38 15.53
C MET A 1 -18.71 -17.33 15.72
N ARG A 2 -17.42 -17.72 15.77
CA ARG A 2 -16.33 -16.75 15.63
C ARG A 2 -16.24 -16.40 14.16
N SER A 3 -16.78 -15.25 13.76
CA SER A 3 -16.50 -14.69 12.44
C SER A 3 -15.03 -14.26 12.42
N THR A 4 -14.15 -15.08 11.86
CA THR A 4 -12.80 -14.65 11.49
C THR A 4 -12.96 -13.59 10.41
N ARG A 5 -12.91 -12.31 10.80
CA ARG A 5 -12.81 -11.20 9.85
C ARG A 5 -11.49 -11.40 9.10
N HIS A 6 -11.56 -11.89 7.87
CA HIS A 6 -10.39 -12.00 7.00
C HIS A 6 -9.91 -10.57 6.74
N MET A 7 -8.69 -10.27 7.18
CA MET A 7 -8.05 -8.98 6.97
C MET A 7 -7.79 -8.84 5.46
N THR A 8 -8.20 -7.71 4.88
CA THR A 8 -7.98 -7.46 3.45
C THR A 8 -6.49 -7.18 3.18
N GLU A 9 -6.06 -7.24 1.91
CA GLU A 9 -4.69 -6.87 1.56
C GLU A 9 -4.41 -5.40 1.90
N LEU A 10 -5.37 -4.51 1.62
CA LEU A 10 -5.29 -3.11 2.00
C LEU A 10 -5.11 -2.92 3.52
N ASP A 11 -5.84 -3.69 4.34
CA ASP A 11 -5.67 -3.64 5.80
C ASP A 11 -4.27 -4.11 6.24
N ARG A 12 -3.71 -5.13 5.57
CA ARG A 12 -2.33 -5.59 5.81
C ARG A 12 -1.30 -4.54 5.44
N LEU A 13 -1.43 -3.93 4.27
CA LEU A 13 -0.53 -2.89 3.79
C LEU A 13 -0.55 -1.66 4.71
N ARG A 14 -1.73 -1.21 5.15
CA ARG A 14 -1.86 -0.10 6.11
C ARG A 14 -1.21 -0.43 7.47
N ALA A 15 -1.36 -1.65 7.96
CA ALA A 15 -0.70 -2.08 9.21
C ALA A 15 0.83 -2.12 9.07
N ALA A 16 1.33 -2.58 7.92
CA ALA A 16 2.75 -2.54 7.59
C ALA A 16 3.28 -1.10 7.50
N LEU A 17 2.56 -0.20 6.82
CA LEU A 17 2.92 1.22 6.70
C LEU A 17 3.10 1.88 8.08
N VAL A 18 2.15 1.67 9.01
CA VAL A 18 2.26 2.20 10.39
C VAL A 18 3.49 1.64 11.11
N THR A 19 3.84 0.38 10.87
CA THR A 19 5.02 -0.24 11.49
C THR A 19 6.29 0.38 10.93
N VAL A 20 6.38 0.55 9.61
CA VAL A 20 7.54 1.12 8.95
C VAL A 20 7.68 2.62 9.25
N ALA A 21 6.59 3.37 9.38
CA ALA A 21 6.62 4.77 9.81
C ALA A 21 7.37 4.95 11.14
N LYS A 22 7.07 4.09 12.13
CA LYS A 22 7.78 4.07 13.43
C LYS A 22 9.26 3.71 13.30
N LEU A 23 9.63 2.94 12.27
CA LEU A 23 11.03 2.63 11.99
C LEU A 23 11.73 3.80 11.30
N VAL A 24 11.07 4.51 10.38
CA VAL A 24 11.60 5.70 9.69
C VAL A 24 11.91 6.81 10.69
N GLU A 25 11.01 7.07 11.64
CA GLU A 25 11.24 8.06 12.73
C GLU A 25 12.53 7.78 13.52
N ARG A 26 12.90 6.50 13.66
CA ARG A 26 14.08 6.06 14.41
C ARG A 26 15.32 5.93 13.54
N ASN A 27 15.15 5.59 12.28
CA ASN A 27 16.22 5.37 11.31
C ASN A 27 15.70 5.70 9.89
N PRO A 28 16.16 6.81 9.27
CA PRO A 28 15.69 7.23 7.95
C PRO A 28 16.05 6.24 6.82
N THR A 29 16.91 5.24 7.07
CA THR A 29 17.23 4.18 6.09
C THR A 29 16.00 3.39 5.66
N PHE A 30 14.93 3.36 6.47
CA PHE A 30 13.68 2.68 6.11
C PHE A 30 12.77 3.50 5.18
N ALA A 31 13.12 4.75 4.86
CA ALA A 31 12.28 5.63 4.03
C ALA A 31 11.91 5.03 2.66
N PRO A 32 12.80 4.33 1.93
CA PRO A 32 12.42 3.71 0.66
C PRO A 32 11.32 2.65 0.79
N ILE A 33 11.29 1.91 1.91
CA ILE A 33 10.25 0.89 2.16
C ILE A 33 8.92 1.57 2.49
N PHE A 34 8.96 2.68 3.24
CA PHE A 34 7.77 3.47 3.55
C PHE A 34 7.11 3.99 2.27
N LEU A 35 7.88 4.64 1.40
CA LEU A 35 7.37 5.18 0.13
C LEU A 35 6.77 4.10 -0.76
N ARG A 36 7.44 2.94 -0.87
CA ARG A 36 6.90 1.80 -1.61
C ARG A 36 5.54 1.33 -1.07
N LEU A 37 5.37 1.28 0.25
CA LEU A 37 4.10 0.87 0.86
C LEU A 37 2.98 1.90 0.60
N GLU A 38 3.29 3.19 0.53
CA GLU A 38 2.31 4.21 0.13
C GLU A 38 1.82 3.98 -1.31
N GLU A 39 2.74 3.70 -2.24
CA GLU A 39 2.40 3.39 -3.64
C GLU A 39 1.54 2.11 -3.76
N GLU A 40 1.89 1.06 -3.01
CA GLU A 40 1.11 -0.20 -3.00
C GLU A 40 -0.30 0.01 -2.41
N ILE A 41 -0.44 0.83 -1.37
CA ILE A 41 -1.74 1.19 -0.80
C ILE A 41 -2.59 1.96 -1.81
N GLU A 42 -2.02 2.95 -2.49
CA GLU A 42 -2.74 3.72 -3.51
C GLU A 42 -3.23 2.82 -4.64
N ALA A 43 -2.39 1.88 -5.10
CA ALA A 43 -2.77 0.91 -6.11
C ALA A 43 -3.90 -0.02 -5.66
N GLU A 44 -3.86 -0.51 -4.42
CA GLU A 44 -4.89 -1.39 -3.87
C GLU A 44 -6.21 -0.63 -3.62
N GLU A 45 -6.15 0.63 -3.18
CA GLU A 45 -7.32 1.52 -3.07
C GLU A 45 -7.97 1.80 -4.43
N ALA A 46 -7.15 2.02 -5.46
CA ALA A 46 -7.61 2.16 -6.84
C ALA A 46 -8.31 0.89 -7.36
N LEU A 47 -7.80 -0.29 -7.01
CA LEU A 47 -8.42 -1.57 -7.35
C LEU A 47 -9.74 -1.77 -6.60
N ALA A 48 -9.75 -1.51 -5.29
CA ALA A 48 -10.91 -1.71 -4.42
C ALA A 48 -12.07 -0.75 -4.70
N SER A 49 -11.77 0.50 -5.10
CA SER A 49 -12.78 1.50 -5.48
C SER A 49 -13.43 1.20 -6.84
N GLY A 50 -12.86 0.32 -7.66
CA GLY A 50 -13.34 0.02 -9.00
C GLY A 50 -13.15 1.17 -10.00
N ASP A 51 -12.46 2.24 -9.62
CA ASP A 51 -12.22 3.39 -10.47
C ASP A 51 -11.28 2.99 -11.62
N VAL A 52 -11.84 3.03 -12.84
CA VAL A 52 -11.13 2.69 -14.07
C VAL A 52 -9.95 3.64 -14.31
N LEU A 53 -10.07 4.93 -13.93
CA LEU A 53 -9.00 5.90 -14.05
C LEU A 53 -7.89 5.64 -13.03
N ALA A 54 -8.25 5.30 -11.79
CA ALA A 54 -7.29 4.95 -10.76
C ALA A 54 -6.50 3.68 -11.13
N ARG A 55 -7.18 2.65 -11.67
CA ARG A 55 -6.54 1.44 -12.20
C ARG A 55 -5.60 1.74 -13.37
N ALA A 56 -6.00 2.60 -14.31
CA ALA A 56 -5.15 2.97 -15.44
C ALA A 56 -3.86 3.68 -14.98
N ARG A 57 -3.96 4.55 -13.96
CA ARG A 57 -2.79 5.20 -13.35
C ARG A 57 -1.87 4.20 -12.65
N ALA A 58 -2.43 3.26 -11.88
CA ALA A 58 -1.64 2.22 -11.20
C ALA A 58 -0.87 1.32 -12.19
N VAL A 59 -1.46 1.00 -13.34
CA VAL A 59 -0.77 0.25 -14.40
C VAL A 59 0.34 1.10 -15.05
N ALA A 60 0.09 2.39 -15.29
CA ALA A 60 1.10 3.29 -15.86
C ALA A 60 2.31 3.48 -14.92
N ALA A 61 2.07 3.64 -13.61
CA ALA A 61 3.12 3.78 -12.61
C ALA A 61 4.01 2.53 -12.54
N GLN A 62 3.43 1.32 -12.57
CA GLN A 62 4.19 0.07 -12.60
C GLN A 62 5.02 -0.11 -13.88
N SER A 63 4.59 0.48 -14.99
CA SER A 63 5.27 0.36 -16.29
C SER A 63 6.45 1.31 -16.43
N ALA A 64 6.48 2.41 -15.67
CA ALA A 64 7.53 3.43 -15.73
C ALA A 64 8.80 3.06 -14.94
N THR A 65 8.72 2.05 -14.06
CA THR A 65 9.83 1.59 -13.21
C THR A 65 10.61 0.41 -13.82
N ARG A 66 10.41 0.10 -15.11
CA ARG A 66 11.15 -0.94 -15.85
C ARG A 66 12.17 -0.32 -16.78
#